data_AF-A0A2D9N2N8-F1
#
_entry.id   AF-A0A2D9N2N8-F1
#
_cell.length_a   1.000
_cell.length_b   1.000
_cell.length_c   1.000
_cell.angle_alpha   90.00
_cell.angle_beta   90.00
_cell.angle_gamma   90.00
#
_symmetry.space_group_name_H-M   'P 1'
#
loop_
_entity.id
_entity.type
_entity.pdbx_description
1 polymer ?
#
loop_
_entity_poly.entity_id
_entity_poly.type
_entity_poly.pdbx_seq_one_letter_code
_entity_poly.pdbx_strand_id
1 'polypeptide(L)'
;MTRIRTVTHGEYEILQVLLDSDLIANALVDLKYQMVPENDEVAEKRWASSVASVAQYMQNMSERRLHRLPKNHPRYKEKSA
;
A
#
# COMPACT_ATOMS: atom_id res chain seq x y z
N MET A 1 12.51 1.72 -16.66
CA MET A 1 12.60 1.59 -15.20
C MET A 1 13.96 2.10 -14.74
N THR A 2 13.98 3.08 -13.84
CA THR A 2 15.22 3.69 -13.34
C THR A 2 15.83 2.77 -12.27
N ARG A 3 17.15 2.52 -12.34
CA ARG A 3 17.90 1.77 -11.31
C ARG A 3 17.60 2.32 -9.91
N ILE A 4 17.50 1.43 -8.92
CA ILE A 4 17.39 1.81 -7.49
C ILE A 4 18.55 2.75 -7.11
N ARG A 5 18.21 3.94 -6.59
CA ARG A 5 19.19 4.96 -6.19
C ARG A 5 19.48 4.97 -4.69
N THR A 6 18.45 4.73 -3.87
CA THR A 6 18.53 4.66 -2.41
C THR A 6 17.56 3.60 -1.91
N VAL A 7 17.74 3.15 -0.66
CA VAL A 7 16.78 2.25 0.00
C VAL A 7 15.38 2.86 -0.01
N THR A 8 15.25 4.13 0.36
CA THR A 8 13.98 4.87 0.34
C THR A 8 13.31 4.90 -1.05
N HIS A 9 14.07 5.08 -2.12
CA HIS A 9 13.53 4.98 -3.48
C HIS A 9 13.00 3.56 -3.75
N GLY A 10 13.78 2.53 -3.44
CA GLY A 10 13.33 1.14 -3.58
C GLY A 10 12.06 0.83 -2.77
N GLU A 11 12.00 1.28 -1.51
CA GLU A 11 10.80 1.13 -0.66
C GLU A 11 9.57 1.76 -1.31
N TYR A 12 9.70 2.98 -1.85
CA TYR A 12 8.59 3.66 -2.52
C TYR A 12 8.07 2.87 -3.72
N GLU A 13 8.96 2.45 -4.62
CA GLU A 13 8.58 1.66 -5.80
C GLU A 13 7.88 0.36 -5.42
N ILE A 14 8.42 -0.37 -4.43
CA ILE A 14 7.80 -1.60 -3.92
C ILE A 14 6.41 -1.31 -3.35
N LEU A 15 6.26 -0.27 -2.53
CA LEU A 15 4.96 0.09 -1.96
C LEU A 15 3.91 0.43 -3.03
N GLN A 16 4.29 1.12 -4.11
CA GLN A 16 3.37 1.41 -5.21
C GLN A 16 2.95 0.11 -5.93
N VAL A 17 3.90 -0.78 -6.23
CA VAL A 17 3.58 -2.09 -6.82
C VAL A 17 2.64 -2.89 -5.92
N LEU A 18 2.88 -2.93 -4.62
CA LEU A 18 2.02 -3.68 -3.70
C LEU A 18 0.60 -3.09 -3.60
N LEU A 19 0.47 -1.75 -3.62
CA LEU A 19 -0.83 -1.07 -3.57
C LEU A 19 -1.65 -1.25 -4.85
N ASP A 20 -0.99 -1.32 -6.00
CA ASP A 20 -1.63 -1.44 -7.32
C ASP A 20 -1.66 -2.89 -7.86
N SER A 21 -1.37 -3.90 -7.01
CA SER A 21 -1.23 -5.30 -7.43
C SER A 21 -2.55 -6.05 -7.47
N ASP A 22 -3.00 -6.43 -8.67
CA ASP A 22 -4.13 -7.35 -8.87
C ASP A 22 -3.89 -8.73 -8.22
N LEU A 23 -2.64 -9.19 -8.18
CA LEU A 23 -2.29 -10.47 -7.54
C LEU A 23 -2.58 -10.42 -6.03
N ILE A 24 -2.25 -9.32 -5.36
CA ILE A 24 -2.53 -9.13 -3.93
C ILE A 24 -4.02 -8.96 -3.72
N ALA A 25 -4.71 -8.21 -4.58
CA ALA A 25 -6.16 -8.04 -4.50
C ALA A 25 -6.88 -9.40 -4.55
N ASN A 26 -6.51 -10.28 -5.49
CA ASN A 26 -7.07 -11.63 -5.60
C ASN A 26 -6.76 -12.49 -4.37
N ALA A 27 -5.52 -12.46 -3.86
CA ALA A 27 -5.16 -13.20 -2.65
C ALA A 27 -5.95 -12.72 -1.40
N LEU A 28 -6.27 -11.43 -1.32
CA LEU A 28 -7.12 -10.88 -0.26
C LEU A 28 -8.57 -11.36 -0.39
N VAL A 29 -9.10 -11.51 -1.61
CA VAL A 29 -10.43 -12.08 -1.84
C VAL A 29 -10.49 -13.52 -1.34
N ASP A 30 -9.49 -14.35 -1.67
CA ASP A 30 -9.41 -15.73 -1.18
C ASP A 30 -9.32 -15.80 0.34
N LEU A 31 -8.51 -14.92 0.95
CA LEU A 31 -8.41 -14.82 2.40
C LEU A 31 -9.74 -14.36 3.04
N LYS A 32 -10.46 -13.44 2.39
CA LYS A 32 -11.78 -13.01 2.85
C LYS A 32 -12.74 -14.19 2.96
N TYR A 33 -12.80 -15.04 1.94
CA TYR A 33 -13.65 -16.23 1.93
C TYR A 33 -13.35 -17.20 3.08
N GLN A 34 -12.12 -17.21 3.59
CA GLN A 34 -11.73 -18.04 4.73
C GLN A 34 -12.08 -17.38 6.07
N MET A 35 -12.08 -16.05 6.14
CA MET A 35 -12.19 -15.29 7.39
C MET A 35 -13.58 -14.71 7.66
N VAL A 36 -14.42 -14.59 6.64
CA VAL A 36 -15.74 -13.96 6.72
C VAL A 36 -16.81 -15.00 6.38
N PRO A 37 -17.48 -15.56 7.40
CA PRO A 37 -18.59 -16.49 7.19
C PRO A 37 -19.75 -15.83 6.42
N GLU A 38 -20.50 -16.65 5.69
CA GLU A 38 -21.72 -16.18 5.02
C GLU A 38 -22.72 -15.58 6.03
N ASN A 39 -23.32 -14.44 5.66
CA ASN A 39 -24.30 -13.70 6.47
C ASN A 39 -23.76 -13.14 7.81
N ASP A 40 -22.44 -13.05 8.02
CA ASP A 40 -21.86 -12.36 9.18
C ASP A 40 -21.47 -10.90 8.85
N GLU A 41 -22.41 -9.98 9.10
CA GLU A 41 -22.18 -8.54 8.88
C GLU A 41 -21.07 -7.95 9.76
N VAL A 42 -20.83 -8.52 10.94
CA VAL A 42 -19.80 -8.02 11.86
C VAL A 42 -18.42 -8.40 11.34
N ALA A 43 -18.26 -9.64 10.86
CA ALA A 43 -17.05 -10.09 10.21
C ALA A 43 -16.77 -9.29 8.93
N GLU A 44 -17.78 -8.99 8.11
CA GLU A 44 -17.65 -8.12 6.93
C GLU A 44 -17.13 -6.71 7.27
N LYS A 45 -17.73 -6.05 8.27
CA LYS A 45 -17.31 -4.71 8.73
C LYS A 45 -15.87 -4.72 9.26
N ARG A 46 -15.50 -5.78 10.01
CA ARG A 46 -14.14 -5.95 10.53
C ARG A 46 -13.15 -6.17 9.40
N TRP A 47 -13.47 -7.03 8.43
CA TRP A 47 -12.65 -7.27 7.25
C TRP A 47 -12.36 -5.97 6.48
N ALA A 48 -13.40 -5.20 6.15
CA ALA A 48 -13.25 -3.93 5.45
C ALA A 48 -12.36 -2.95 6.23
N SER A 49 -12.54 -2.87 7.55
CA SER A 49 -11.73 -2.01 8.42
C SER A 49 -10.27 -2.46 8.48
N SER A 50 -10.02 -3.77 8.50
CA SER A 50 -8.67 -4.35 8.49
C SER A 50 -7.94 -4.02 7.19
N VAL A 51 -8.59 -4.23 6.03
CA VAL A 51 -8.02 -3.91 4.72
C VAL A 51 -7.71 -2.41 4.63
N ALA A 52 -8.67 -1.56 5.01
CA ALA A 52 -8.48 -0.11 5.00
C ALA A 52 -7.31 0.34 5.89
N SER A 53 -7.19 -0.23 7.09
CA SER A 53 -6.10 0.07 8.03
C SER A 53 -4.73 -0.29 7.44
N VAL A 54 -4.58 -1.50 6.89
CA VAL A 54 -3.32 -1.95 6.27
C VAL A 54 -2.97 -1.09 5.05
N ALA A 55 -3.93 -0.81 4.17
CA ALA A 55 -3.74 0.07 3.02
C ALA A 55 -3.29 1.48 3.46
N GLN A 56 -3.91 2.03 4.51
CA GLN A 56 -3.52 3.33 5.06
C GLN A 56 -2.09 3.31 5.62
N TYR A 57 -1.66 2.24 6.29
CA TYR A 57 -0.27 2.11 6.75
C TYR A 57 0.72 2.14 5.59
N MET A 58 0.42 1.43 4.51
CA MET A 58 1.25 1.42 3.31
C MET A 58 1.29 2.78 2.61
N GLN A 59 0.15 3.45 2.47
CA GLN A 59 0.06 4.80 1.91
C GLN A 59 0.85 5.81 2.74
N ASN A 60 0.65 5.83 4.06
CA ASN A 60 1.40 6.68 4.99
C ASN A 60 2.90 6.40 4.89
N MET A 61 3.29 5.13 4.74
CA MET A 61 4.68 4.76 4.54
C MET A 61 5.21 5.39 3.25
N SER A 62 4.49 5.24 2.14
CA SER A 62 4.82 5.80 0.82
C SER A 62 4.95 7.33 0.86
N GLU A 63 4.00 8.03 1.48
CA GLU A 63 3.99 9.50 1.61
C GLU A 63 5.23 10.03 2.34
N ARG A 64 5.64 9.35 3.42
CA ARG A 64 6.87 9.70 4.15
C ARG A 64 8.13 9.57 3.29
N ARG A 65 8.09 8.87 2.16
CA ARG A 65 9.24 8.72 1.24
C ARG A 65 9.27 9.80 0.17
N LEU A 66 8.16 10.48 -0.15
CA LEU A 66 8.07 11.42 -1.28
C LEU A 66 9.17 12.50 -1.26
N HIS A 67 9.46 13.06 -0.09
CA HIS A 67 10.50 14.10 0.09
C HIS A 67 11.94 13.58 0.12
N ARG A 68 12.11 12.25 0.12
CA ARG A 68 13.39 11.55 0.09
C ARG A 68 13.63 10.83 -1.24
N LEU A 69 12.70 10.97 -2.18
CA LEU A 69 12.89 10.48 -3.54
C LEU A 69 13.97 11.30 -4.25
N PRO A 70 14.61 10.74 -5.29
CA PRO A 70 15.49 11.52 -6.17
C PRO A 70 14.75 12.76 -6.71
N LYS A 71 15.41 13.93 -6.78
CA LYS A 71 14.75 15.18 -7.22
C LYS A 71 14.14 15.11 -8.62
N ASN A 72 14.67 14.26 -9.49
CA ASN A 72 14.17 14.02 -10.84
C ASN A 72 13.08 12.93 -10.89
N HIS A 73 12.66 12.39 -9.74
CA HIS A 73 11.58 11.41 -9.67
C HIS A 73 10.23 12.12 -9.85
N PRO A 74 9.29 11.58 -10.66
CA PRO A 74 8.02 12.26 -10.98
C PRO A 74 7.12 12.49 -9.76
N ARG A 75 7.32 11.71 -8.69
CA ARG A 75 6.56 11.79 -7.44
C ARG A 75 7.31 12.52 -6.32
N TYR A 76 8.50 13.05 -6.59
CA TYR A 76 9.23 13.84 -5.59
C TYR A 76 8.40 15.06 -5.18
N LYS A 77 8.31 15.30 -3.88
CA LYS A 77 7.68 16.50 -3.30
C LYS A 77 8.59 17.07 -2.22
N GLU A 78 8.81 18.37 -2.21
CA GLU A 78 9.57 18.98 -1.13
C GLU A 78 8.87 18.77 0.22
N LYS A 79 9.65 18.69 1.30
CA LYS A 79 9.08 18.59 2.64
C LYS A 79 8.50 19.96 3.00
N SER A 80 7.18 20.06 3.07
CA SER A 80 6.51 21.24 3.61
C SER A 80 7.04 21.51 5.03
N ALA A 81 7.37 22.77 5.30
CA ALA A 81 7.89 23.24 6.60
C ALA A 81 6.87 23.09 7.72
#